data_AF-A0A6M3IR97-F1
#
_entry.id   AF-A0A6M3IR97-F1
#
_cell.length_a   1.000
_cell.length_b   1.000
_cell.length_c   1.000
_cell.angle_alpha   90.00
_cell.angle_beta   90.00
_cell.angle_gamma   90.00
#
_symmetry.space_group_name_H-M   'P 1'
#
loop_
_entity.id
_entity.type
_entity.pdbx_description
1 polymer ?
#
loop_
_entity_poly.entity_id
_entity_poly.type
_entity_poly.pdbx_seq_one_letter_code
_entity_poly.pdbx_strand_id
1 'polypeptide(L)' 'MTLIRFQIDLAIPEAIYNAIPTAKKMTVRDTIRELKALAVKINEGKDNEEMTVRAVWHRCHHDTGGSCEPEQEI' A
#
# COMPACT_ATOMS: atom_id res chain seq x y z
N MET A 1 -24.38 -2.12 6.65
CA MET A 1 -23.66 -1.54 5.50
C MET A 1 -22.93 -2.66 4.79
N THR A 2 -23.00 -2.71 3.46
CA THR A 2 -22.19 -3.65 2.66
C THR A 2 -20.92 -2.92 2.22
N LEU A 3 -19.76 -3.54 2.42
CA LEU A 3 -18.46 -2.97 2.08
C LEU A 3 -17.82 -3.76 0.95
N ILE A 4 -17.17 -3.06 0.02
CA ILE A 4 -16.29 -3.67 -0.98
C ILE A 4 -14.87 -3.66 -0.41
N ARG A 5 -14.30 -4.85 -0.19
CA ARG A 5 -12.93 -5.00 0.32
C ARG A 5 -11.99 -5.36 -0.83
N PHE A 6 -10.91 -4.59 -0.95
CA PHE A 6 -9.80 -4.86 -1.85
C PHE A 6 -8.51 -4.91 -1.04
N GLN A 7 -7.65 -5.90 -1.30
CA GLN A 7 -6.34 -6.03 -0.67
C GLN A 7 -5.34 -6.39 -1.76
N ILE A 8 -4.21 -5.69 -1.77
CA ILE A 8 -3.15 -5.90 -2.75
C ILE A 8 -1.79 -5.87 -2.05
N ASP A 9 -0.97 -6.86 -2.31
CA ASP A 9 0.41 -6.95 -1.86
C ASP A 9 1.27 -7.29 -3.08
N LEU A 10 2.10 -6.34 -3.51
CA LEU A 10 2.90 -6.45 -4.73
C LEU A 10 4.36 -6.13 -4.43
N ALA A 11 5.23 -7.09 -4.73
CA ALA A 11 6.67 -6.86 -4.84
C ALA A 11 7.05 -6.72 -6.32
N ILE A 12 7.68 -5.60 -6.68
CA ILE A 12 8.19 -5.35 -8.04
C ILE A 12 9.70 -5.24 -7.95
N PRO A 13 10.49 -6.02 -8.73
CA PRO A 13 11.94 -5.90 -8.75
C PRO A 13 12.37 -4.45 -9.03
N GLU A 14 13.33 -3.94 -8.26
CA GLU A 14 13.70 -2.51 -8.28
C GLU A 14 14.09 -2.02 -9.67
N ALA A 15 14.83 -2.82 -10.45
CA ALA A 15 15.20 -2.47 -11.83
C ALA A 15 13.96 -2.26 -12.73
N ILE A 16 12.92 -3.09 -12.57
CA ILE A 16 11.66 -2.98 -13.32
C ILE A 16 10.88 -1.76 -12.83
N TYR A 17 10.78 -1.56 -11.52
CA TYR A 17 10.08 -0.41 -10.95
C TYR A 17 10.74 0.92 -11.37
N ASN A 18 12.07 0.95 -11.43
CA ASN A 18 12.83 2.13 -11.85
C ASN A 18 12.62 2.46 -13.33
N ALA A 19 12.43 1.46 -14.18
CA ALA A 19 12.13 1.64 -15.60
C ALA A 19 10.72 2.17 -15.90
N ILE A 20 9.78 2.12 -14.94
CA ILE A 20 8.45 2.72 -15.12
C ILE A 20 8.59 4.24 -15.25
N PRO A 21 7.88 4.91 -16.18
CA PRO A 21 7.90 6.37 -16.26
C PRO A 21 7.45 7.02 -14.95
N THR A 22 8.18 8.03 -14.46
CA THR A 22 7.90 8.71 -13.19
C THR A 22 6.45 9.19 -13.09
N ALA A 23 5.90 9.77 -14.16
CA ALA A 23 4.51 10.21 -14.21
C ALA A 23 3.53 9.06 -13.87
N LYS A 24 3.77 7.86 -14.40
CA LYS A 24 2.95 6.68 -14.13
C LYS A 24 3.07 6.21 -12.68
N LYS A 25 4.27 6.27 -12.09
CA LYS A 25 4.47 5.97 -10.65
C LYS A 25 3.66 6.93 -9.77
N MET A 26 3.68 8.23 -10.10
CA MET A 26 2.91 9.24 -9.38
C MET A 26 1.40 9.00 -9.52
N THR A 27 0.90 8.76 -10.74
CA THR A 27 -0.52 8.47 -10.97
C THR A 27 -0.99 7.28 -10.13
N VAL A 28 -0.23 6.19 -10.10
CA VAL A 28 -0.57 5.01 -9.27
C VAL A 28 -0.61 5.38 -7.79
N ARG A 29 0.39 6.13 -7.30
CA ARG A 29 0.45 6.56 -5.90
C ARG A 29 -0.72 7.45 -5.52
N ASP A 30 -1.11 8.38 -6.40
CA ASP A 30 -2.23 9.28 -6.18
C ASP A 30 -3.57 8.54 -6.18
N THR A 31 -3.78 7.60 -7.11
CA THR A 31 -4.98 6.73 -7.10
C THR A 31 -5.07 5.89 -5.83
N ILE A 32 -3.95 5.35 -5.33
CA ILE A 32 -3.94 4.60 -4.06
C ILE A 32 -4.31 5.52 -2.89
N ARG A 33 -3.79 6.76 -2.87
CA ARG A 33 -4.13 7.75 -1.84
C ARG A 33 -5.62 8.12 -1.88
N GLU A 34 -6.18 8.32 -3.07
CA GLU A 34 -7.61 8.59 -3.26
C GLU A 34 -8.47 7.43 -2.75
N LEU A 35 -8.13 6.19 -3.12
CA LEU A 35 -8.85 5.00 -2.65
C LEU A 35 -8.80 4.86 -1.12
N LYS A 36 -7.64 5.13 -0.53
CA LYS A 36 -7.45 5.09 0.93
C LYS A 36 -8.27 6.17 1.65
N ALA A 37 -8.40 7.37 1.08
CA ALA A 37 -9.22 8.43 1.65
C ALA A 37 -10.73 8.08 1.68
N LEU A 38 -11.16 7.17 0.80
CA LEU A 38 -12.53 6.64 0.77
C LEU A 38 -12.72 5.40 1.65
N ALA A 39 -11.65 4.80 2.15
CA ALA A 39 -11.71 3.61 2.98
C ALA A 39 -12.13 3.95 4.42
N VAL A 40 -12.83 3.01 5.04
CA VAL A 40 -13.25 3.09 6.45
C VAL A 40 -12.70 1.89 7.20
N LYS A 41 -12.45 2.05 8.50
CA LYS A 41 -12.12 0.94 9.39
C LYS A 41 -13.29 -0.05 9.45
N ILE A 42 -13.00 -1.34 9.37
CA ILE A 42 -14.03 -2.37 9.58
C ILE A 42 -14.23 -2.55 11.09
N ASN A 43 -15.49 -2.60 11.52
CA ASN A 43 -15.88 -2.73 12.94
C ASN A 43 -15.30 -1.61 13.82
N GLU A 44 -15.21 -0.38 13.30
CA GLU A 44 -14.70 0.77 14.04
C GLU A 44 -15.37 0.91 15.42
N GLY A 45 -14.54 1.03 16.46
CA GLY A 45 -14.98 1.16 17.85
C GLY A 45 -15.45 -0.13 18.52
N LYS A 46 -15.27 -1.30 17.90
CA LYS A 46 -15.53 -2.62 18.51
C LYS A 46 -14.24 -3.33 18.88
N ASP A 47 -14.34 -4.33 19.75
CA ASP A 47 -13.20 -5.16 20.18
C ASP A 47 -12.51 -5.91 19.04
N ASN A 48 -13.18 -6.06 17.88
CA ASN A 48 -12.68 -6.72 16.68
C ASN A 48 -12.49 -5.74 15.50
N GLU A 49 -12.06 -4.51 15.79
CA GLU A 49 -11.69 -3.52 14.77
C GLU A 49 -10.55 -4.04 13.88
N GLU A 50 -10.74 -4.00 12.55
CA GLU A 50 -9.72 -4.36 11.57
C GLU A 50 -9.19 -3.11 10.86
N MET A 51 -7.85 -2.96 10.80
CA MET A 51 -7.19 -1.87 10.10
C MET A 51 -7.27 -2.05 8.58
N THR A 52 -8.33 -1.48 8.00
CA THR A 52 -8.55 -1.44 6.54
C THR A 52 -8.09 -0.17 5.86
N VAL A 53 -7.71 0.85 6.63
CA VAL A 53 -7.11 2.10 6.13
C VAL A 53 -5.59 1.99 6.20
N ARG A 54 -4.99 1.20 5.31
CA ARG A 54 -3.54 1.04 5.20
C ARG A 54 -3.10 1.01 3.74
N ALA A 55 -2.19 1.90 3.37
CA ALA A 55 -1.45 1.81 2.12
C ALA A 55 -0.04 2.33 2.39
N VAL A 56 0.94 1.45 2.22
CA VAL A 56 2.34 1.71 2.56
C VAL A 56 3.23 1.37 1.37
N TRP A 57 4.36 2.05 1.30
CA TRP A 57 5.43 1.78 0.35
C TRP A 57 6.75 1.64 1.11
N HIS A 58 7.57 0.67 0.75
CA HIS A 58 8.94 0.56 1.21
C HIS A 58 9.77 -0.24 0.20
N ARG A 59 11.09 -0.18 0.33
CA ARG A 59 11.97 -1.14 -0.32
C ARG A 59 12.17 -2.36 0.57
N CYS A 60 11.84 -3.51 0.01
CA CYS A 60 12.03 -4.80 0.65
C CYS A 60 13.37 -5.41 0.20
N HIS A 61 14.13 -5.95 1.16
CA HIS A 61 15.44 -6.58 0.94
C HIS A 61 15.46 -8.06 1.39
N HIS A 62 14.28 -8.68 1.54
CA HIS A 62 14.16 -10.08 2.01
C HIS A 62 14.96 -11.08 1.15
N ASP A 63 15.09 -10.83 -0.15
CA ASP A 63 15.84 -11.72 -1.06
C ASP A 63 17.36 -11.53 -1.00
N THR A 64 17.84 -10.43 -0.41
CA THR A 64 19.28 -10.13 -0.31
C THR A 64 19.84 -10.30 1.11
N GLY A 65 18.99 -10.70 2.07
CA GLY A 65 19.34 -10.84 3.49
C GLY A 65 19.60 -9.49 4.20
N GLY A 66 19.30 -8.38 3.55
CA GLY A 66 19.39 -7.04 4.12
C GLY A 66 18.15 -6.65 4.91
N SER A 67 18.29 -5.66 5.80
CA SER A 67 17.14 -5.07 6.49
C SER A 67 16.29 -4.27 5.51
N CYS A 68 14.97 -4.46 5.54
CA CYS A 68 14.02 -3.66 4.76
C CYS A 68 14.05 -2.18 5.18
N GLU A 69 13.81 -1.29 4.21
CA GLU A 69 13.57 0.12 4.51
C GLU A 69 12.25 0.26 5.30
N PRO A 70 12.11 1.29 6.16
CA PRO A 70 10.89 1.51 6.90
C PRO A 70 9.69 1.79 5.98
N GLU A 71 8.51 1.31 6.39
CA GLU A 71 7.25 1.60 5.72
C GLU A 71 6.95 3.10 5.69
N GLN A 72 6.70 3.61 4.48
CA GLN A 72 6.24 4.97 4.23
C GLN A 72 4.76 4.97 3.92
N GLU A 73 4.01 5.80 4.64
CA GLU A 73 2.61 6.03 4.38
C GLU A 73 2.41 6.65 2.98
N ILE A 74 1.47 6.11 2.21
CA ILE A 74 1.04 6.69 0.92
C ILE A 74 -0.11 7.69 1.13
#